data_AF-A0A3N5XKD4-F1
#
_entry.id   AF-A0A3N5XKD4-F1
#
_cell.length_a   1.000
_cell.length_b   1.000
_cell.length_c   1.000
_cell.angle_alpha   90.00
_cell.angle_beta   90.00
_cell.angle_gamma   90.00
#
_symmetry.space_group_name_H-M   'P 1'
#
loop_
_entity.id
_entity.type
_entity.pdbx_description
1 polymer ?
#
loop_
_entity_poly.entity_id
_entity_poly.type
_entity_poly.pdbx_seq_one_letter_code
_entity_poly.pdbx_strand_id
1 'polypeptide(L)'
;MQGHVTEEQLTALAEECLADREKTVVEEHVQQCEWCREQLSQIGEVRLRLTASAQGLELSSIEDAVLSRIERERQTREGRMTAWSRSIHLIRQVCAGTAFRAASISAVLIVIVVLVGVFYSEPSQAWSLEQSIEAVQEKRGVHFAGSLTIEGSRVECQMWVRGRQGESRMQDMLLRAENGTTVWVSGNATYVYIPPEPVVYKDDAQTAGFTHWPGAAFLQLLQKIARNAEVDYRFDLFAARRLVVLKAQLVDVGGPKSFVLEFDPSSKLLVRLKSWNNYDWSGPPTFQADSVTYLDSAPDSLFHVELPDGVVYRDREVSVAAETIGLLTTPSSGLSLPGLTEEEASRKIVEGVYTAEISGDLAGFRRLAPLASLWDDEQLRTLLAGTDGQESVIEVVEVGEPRRRGRSSLGPLIVVPVVVRHKEGSLYEHKIIVQIRHGAGRDFSCVVYGPYGVPYPVE
;
A
#
# COMPACT_ATOMS: atom_id res chain seq x y z
N MET A 1 -35.12 8.54 -13.85
CA MET A 1 -34.50 7.98 -12.64
C MET A 1 -34.06 9.15 -11.78
N GLN A 2 -34.71 9.38 -10.64
CA GLN A 2 -34.17 10.30 -9.64
C GLN A 2 -32.92 9.63 -9.04
N GLY A 3 -31.80 10.36 -8.98
CA GLY A 3 -30.59 9.84 -8.35
C GLY A 3 -30.83 9.56 -6.87
N HIS A 4 -30.18 8.53 -6.33
CA HIS A 4 -30.18 8.25 -4.89
C HIS A 4 -29.41 9.35 -4.14
N VAL A 5 -29.84 9.66 -2.91
CA VAL A 5 -29.03 10.45 -1.97
C VAL A 5 -27.77 9.66 -1.58
N THR A 6 -26.68 10.36 -1.28
CA THR A 6 -25.42 9.70 -0.94
C THR A 6 -25.49 9.04 0.45
N GLU A 7 -24.67 8.03 0.68
CA GLU A 7 -24.54 7.37 1.99
C GLU A 7 -24.12 8.36 3.09
N GLU A 8 -23.27 9.35 2.76
CA GLU A 8 -22.89 10.44 3.66
C GLU A 8 -24.10 11.28 4.10
N GLN A 9 -25.02 11.59 3.18
CA GLN A 9 -26.24 12.34 3.49
C GLN A 9 -27.21 11.53 4.34
N LEU A 10 -27.33 10.23 4.10
CA LEU A 10 -28.15 9.33 4.93
C LEU A 10 -27.57 9.17 6.33
N THR A 11 -26.25 9.08 6.46
CA THR A 11 -25.54 9.04 7.75
C THR A 11 -25.72 10.35 8.51
N ALA A 12 -25.50 11.49 7.85
CA ALA A 12 -25.70 12.80 8.46
C ALA A 12 -27.17 13.06 8.85
N LEU A 13 -28.14 12.55 8.08
CA LEU A 13 -29.55 12.58 8.46
C LEU A 13 -29.80 11.75 9.73
N ALA A 14 -29.28 10.51 9.77
CA ALA A 14 -29.41 9.62 10.92
C ALA A 14 -28.75 10.18 12.19
N GLU A 15 -27.71 11.00 12.06
CA GLU A 15 -26.99 11.66 13.17
C GLU A 15 -27.52 13.06 13.50
N GLU A 16 -28.59 13.53 12.86
CA GLU A 16 -29.16 14.87 13.02
C GLU A 16 -28.17 16.02 12.75
N CYS A 17 -27.22 15.80 11.82
CA CYS A 17 -26.13 16.72 11.50
C CYS A 17 -26.34 17.52 10.20
N LEU A 18 -27.46 17.30 9.49
CA LEU A 18 -27.82 18.08 8.30
C LEU A 18 -28.37 19.47 8.68
N ALA A 19 -28.07 20.48 7.86
CA ALA A 19 -28.74 21.78 7.96
C ALA A 19 -30.24 21.64 7.62
N ASP A 20 -31.11 22.44 8.23
CA ASP A 20 -32.58 22.32 8.10
C ASP A 20 -33.07 22.16 6.66
N ARG A 21 -32.48 22.94 5.73
CA ARG A 21 -32.83 22.89 4.30
C ARG A 21 -32.46 21.56 3.65
N GLU A 22 -31.28 21.02 3.95
CA GLU A 22 -30.80 19.76 3.40
C GLU A 22 -31.55 18.58 4.03
N LYS A 23 -31.81 18.67 5.34
CA LYS A 23 -32.61 17.71 6.09
C LYS A 23 -33.98 17.50 5.43
N THR A 24 -34.71 18.58 5.14
CA THR A 24 -36.02 18.48 4.47
C THR A 24 -35.94 17.80 3.10
N VAL A 25 -34.92 18.12 2.29
CA VAL A 25 -34.74 17.52 0.95
C VAL A 25 -34.44 16.03 1.04
N VAL A 26 -33.55 15.62 1.96
CA VAL A 26 -33.18 14.22 2.15
C VAL A 26 -34.36 13.43 2.74
N GLU A 27 -35.10 13.99 3.70
CA GLU A 27 -36.31 13.38 4.28
C GLU A 27 -37.40 13.16 3.23
N GLU A 28 -37.69 14.15 2.38
CA GLU A 28 -38.66 14.00 1.28
C GLU A 28 -38.23 12.91 0.29
N HIS A 29 -36.94 12.82 -0.04
CA HIS A 29 -36.41 11.77 -0.91
C HIS A 29 -36.51 10.37 -0.27
N VAL A 30 -36.12 10.22 1.00
CA VAL A 30 -36.18 8.95 1.74
C VAL A 30 -37.62 8.43 1.84
N GLN A 31 -38.60 9.34 1.95
CA GLN A 31 -40.01 8.96 1.90
C GLN A 31 -40.42 8.35 0.56
N GLN A 32 -39.80 8.77 -0.54
CA GLN A 32 -40.16 8.35 -1.90
C GLN A 32 -39.28 7.20 -2.44
N CYS A 33 -38.09 6.96 -1.86
CA CYS A 33 -37.14 5.96 -2.34
C CYS A 33 -37.00 4.78 -1.36
N GLU A 34 -37.43 3.58 -1.79
CA GLU A 34 -37.38 2.35 -0.98
C GLU A 34 -35.94 1.96 -0.58
N TRP A 35 -34.98 2.07 -1.51
CA TRP A 35 -33.57 1.74 -1.24
C TRP A 35 -32.97 2.66 -0.18
N CYS A 36 -33.19 3.98 -0.28
CA CYS A 36 -32.68 4.95 0.70
C CYS A 36 -33.31 4.74 2.08
N ARG A 37 -34.58 4.31 2.14
CA ARG A 37 -35.28 3.99 3.38
C ARG A 37 -34.70 2.75 4.07
N GLU A 38 -34.41 1.71 3.30
CA GLU A 38 -33.75 0.50 3.80
C GLU A 38 -32.35 0.81 4.34
N GLN A 39 -31.54 1.57 3.58
CA GLN A 39 -30.22 2.01 4.03
C GLN A 39 -30.28 2.85 5.32
N LEU A 40 -31.22 3.81 5.41
CA LEU A 40 -31.40 4.60 6.63
C LEU A 40 -31.80 3.73 7.84
N SER A 41 -32.63 2.70 7.61
CA SER A 41 -32.99 1.72 8.65
C SER A 41 -31.77 0.95 9.16
N GLN A 42 -30.91 0.47 8.25
CA GLN A 42 -29.68 -0.25 8.60
C GLN A 42 -28.72 0.63 9.40
N ILE A 43 -28.53 1.89 9.00
CA ILE A 43 -27.74 2.88 9.77
C ILE A 43 -28.33 3.07 11.17
N GLY A 44 -29.67 3.18 11.28
CA GLY A 44 -30.38 3.29 12.55
C GLY A 44 -30.17 2.09 13.48
N GLU A 45 -30.23 0.87 12.95
CA GLU A 45 -29.97 -0.37 13.72
C GLU A 45 -28.53 -0.44 14.24
N VAL A 46 -27.54 -0.07 13.41
CA VAL A 46 -26.14 0.00 13.84
C VAL A 46 -25.99 1.03 14.95
N ARG A 47 -26.59 2.23 14.80
CA ARG A 47 -26.56 3.28 15.83
C ARG A 47 -27.19 2.83 17.14
N LEU A 48 -28.33 2.15 17.11
CA LEU A 48 -28.97 1.59 18.31
C LEU A 48 -28.09 0.53 18.97
N ARG A 49 -27.47 -0.36 18.18
CA ARG A 49 -26.56 -1.39 18.69
C ARG A 49 -25.32 -0.77 19.35
N LEU A 50 -24.73 0.26 18.73
CA LEU A 50 -23.60 1.00 19.28
C LEU A 50 -23.99 1.76 20.54
N THR A 51 -25.17 2.39 20.58
CA THR A 51 -25.67 3.12 21.75
C THR A 51 -25.96 2.16 22.91
N ALA A 52 -26.58 1.01 22.65
CA ALA A 52 -26.82 -0.02 23.64
C ALA A 52 -25.50 -0.62 24.16
N SER A 53 -24.53 -0.83 23.27
CA SER A 53 -23.18 -1.28 23.66
C SER A 53 -22.45 -0.23 24.50
N ALA A 54 -22.60 1.06 24.15
CA ALA A 54 -22.03 2.18 24.89
C ALA A 54 -22.69 2.40 26.26
N GLN A 55 -24.00 2.12 26.39
CA GLN A 55 -24.71 2.15 27.68
C GLN A 55 -24.35 0.94 28.56
N GLY A 56 -23.99 -0.20 27.97
CA GLY A 56 -23.48 -1.37 28.67
C GLY A 56 -22.00 -1.24 29.09
N LEU A 57 -21.26 -0.32 28.47
CA LEU A 57 -19.95 0.11 28.97
C LEU A 57 -20.21 1.11 30.09
N GLU A 58 -20.02 0.69 31.35
CA GLU A 58 -19.96 1.63 32.47
C GLU A 58 -18.88 2.68 32.15
N LEU A 59 -19.30 3.87 31.72
CA LEU A 59 -18.42 5.01 31.40
C LEU A 59 -17.52 5.38 32.58
N SER A 60 -17.97 5.11 33.82
CA SER A 60 -17.17 5.18 35.04
C SER A 60 -15.98 4.22 35.01
N SER A 61 -16.13 3.00 34.47
CA SER A 61 -15.04 2.03 34.41
C SER A 61 -13.96 2.40 33.37
N ILE A 62 -14.34 3.07 32.28
CA ILE A 62 -13.40 3.55 31.27
C ILE A 62 -12.68 4.80 31.80
N GLU A 63 -13.42 5.73 32.44
CA GLU A 63 -12.83 6.88 33.12
C GLU A 63 -11.84 6.42 34.20
N ASP A 64 -12.24 5.48 35.06
CA ASP A 64 -11.38 4.92 36.11
C ASP A 64 -10.19 4.15 35.54
N ALA A 65 -10.35 3.42 34.44
CA ALA A 65 -9.26 2.71 33.77
C ALA A 65 -8.26 3.67 33.12
N VAL A 66 -8.74 4.74 32.49
CA VAL A 66 -7.93 5.80 31.88
C VAL A 66 -7.22 6.60 32.96
N LEU A 67 -7.93 7.02 34.02
CA LEU A 67 -7.35 7.72 35.16
C LEU A 67 -6.31 6.84 35.88
N SER A 68 -6.60 5.55 36.11
CA SER A 68 -5.65 4.60 36.72
C SER A 68 -4.44 4.30 35.83
N ARG A 69 -4.58 4.43 34.51
CA ARG A 69 -3.45 4.32 33.57
C ARG A 69 -2.61 5.60 33.55
N ILE A 70 -3.26 6.77 33.54
CA ILE A 70 -2.59 8.07 33.69
C ILE A 70 -1.83 8.14 35.02
N GLU A 71 -2.42 7.64 36.12
CA GLU A 71 -1.78 7.60 37.44
C GLU A 71 -0.57 6.65 37.44
N ARG A 72 -0.66 5.47 36.80
CA ARG A 72 0.49 4.56 36.64
C ARG A 72 1.59 5.15 35.75
N GLU A 73 1.23 5.85 34.68
CA GLU A 73 2.18 6.55 33.80
C GLU A 73 2.81 7.77 34.49
N ARG A 74 2.08 8.43 35.41
CA ARG A 74 2.63 9.47 36.29
C ARG A 74 3.61 8.90 37.30
N GLN A 75 3.26 7.81 37.99
CA GLN A 75 4.15 7.16 38.97
C GLN A 75 5.42 6.61 38.33
N THR A 76 5.36 6.12 37.09
CA THR A 76 6.56 5.70 36.33
C THR A 76 7.40 6.88 35.82
N ARG A 77 6.80 8.07 35.63
CA ARG A 77 7.50 9.31 35.26
C ARG A 77 8.03 10.11 36.45
N GLU A 78 7.47 9.94 37.65
CA GLU A 78 7.91 10.62 38.88
C GLU A 78 9.31 10.20 39.36
N GLY A 79 9.87 9.12 38.82
CA GLY A 79 11.30 8.80 38.98
C GLY A 79 12.27 9.78 38.29
N ARG A 80 11.78 10.78 37.51
CA ARG A 80 12.66 11.64 36.67
C ARG A 80 12.51 13.16 36.80
N MET A 81 11.65 13.74 37.63
CA MET A 81 11.57 15.22 37.70
C MET A 81 11.23 15.81 39.09
N THR A 82 12.25 16.19 39.85
CA THR A 82 12.17 16.95 41.11
C THR A 82 12.04 18.48 40.93
N ALA A 83 11.24 18.93 39.95
CA ALA A 83 11.00 20.37 39.74
C ALA A 83 9.52 20.78 39.90
N TRP A 84 8.60 19.83 40.09
CA TRP A 84 7.15 20.06 39.99
C TRP A 84 6.40 20.15 41.34
N SER A 85 7.10 20.15 42.48
CA SER A 85 6.46 20.19 43.81
C SER A 85 6.00 21.59 44.26
N ARG A 86 6.50 22.67 43.64
CA ARG A 86 6.12 24.04 44.01
C ARG A 86 4.82 24.54 43.35
N SER A 87 4.45 23.99 42.19
CA SER A 87 3.28 24.47 41.42
C SER A 87 1.97 23.82 41.86
N ILE A 88 2.01 22.59 42.40
CA ILE A 88 0.81 21.85 42.86
C ILE A 88 0.22 22.45 44.15
N HIS A 89 1.06 23.06 45.01
CA HIS A 89 0.59 23.66 46.26
C HIS A 89 -0.31 24.89 46.04
N LEU A 90 -0.07 25.66 44.98
CA LEU A 90 -0.90 26.83 44.61
C LEU A 90 -2.27 26.41 44.08
N ILE A 91 -2.35 25.32 43.32
CA ILE A 91 -3.61 24.81 42.75
C ILE A 91 -4.50 24.22 43.85
N ARG A 92 -3.91 23.53 44.85
CA ARG A 92 -4.65 22.97 45.98
C ARG A 92 -5.23 24.03 46.92
N GLN A 93 -4.60 25.21 47.03
CA GLN A 93 -5.12 26.33 47.82
C GLN A 93 -6.29 27.05 47.13
N VAL A 94 -6.36 27.05 45.80
CA VAL A 94 -7.42 27.72 45.04
C VAL A 94 -8.70 26.86 44.98
N CYS A 95 -8.60 25.53 45.04
CA CYS A 95 -9.75 24.63 44.95
C CYS A 95 -10.48 24.34 46.28
N ALA A 96 -10.00 24.85 47.43
CA ALA A 96 -10.59 24.56 48.75
C ALA A 96 -11.71 25.52 49.19
N GLY A 97 -12.11 26.49 48.37
CA GLY A 97 -13.20 27.42 48.66
C GLY A 97 -14.57 26.89 48.25
N THR A 98 -15.52 26.81 49.19
CA THR A 98 -16.83 26.14 49.06
C THR A 98 -17.89 26.87 48.21
N ALA A 99 -17.51 27.61 47.17
CA ALA A 99 -18.42 28.51 46.46
C ALA A 99 -18.50 28.34 44.93
N PHE A 100 -18.28 27.14 44.39
CA PHE A 100 -18.37 26.94 42.93
C PHE A 100 -19.04 25.62 42.54
N ARG A 101 -20.38 25.65 42.41
CA ARG A 101 -21.17 24.60 41.72
C ARG A 101 -21.71 25.04 40.35
N ALA A 102 -21.51 26.30 39.96
CA ALA A 102 -21.99 26.84 38.68
C ALA A 102 -20.88 27.20 37.66
N ALA A 103 -19.58 27.12 38.03
CA ALA A 103 -18.47 27.27 37.07
C ALA A 103 -17.59 26.03 36.94
N SER A 104 -18.07 24.87 37.38
CA SER A 104 -17.44 23.58 37.13
C SER A 104 -17.38 23.26 35.64
N ILE A 105 -18.41 23.61 34.87
CA ILE A 105 -18.43 23.35 33.42
C ILE A 105 -17.41 24.23 32.69
N SER A 106 -17.32 25.52 33.02
CA SER A 106 -16.36 26.44 32.40
C SER A 106 -14.91 26.16 32.81
N ALA A 107 -14.66 25.77 34.05
CA ALA A 107 -13.32 25.38 34.50
C ALA A 107 -12.87 24.07 33.85
N VAL A 108 -13.76 23.09 33.68
CA VAL A 108 -13.46 21.85 32.93
C VAL A 108 -13.21 22.15 31.46
N LEU A 109 -14.01 23.01 30.82
CA LEU A 109 -13.76 23.44 29.43
C LEU A 109 -12.45 24.21 29.28
N ILE A 110 -12.09 25.10 30.22
CA ILE A 110 -10.81 25.80 30.21
C ILE A 110 -9.65 24.82 30.45
N VAL A 111 -9.81 23.85 31.36
CA VAL A 111 -8.79 22.82 31.58
C VAL A 111 -8.65 21.91 30.36
N ILE A 112 -9.74 21.54 29.68
CA ILE A 112 -9.71 20.79 28.42
C ILE A 112 -9.06 21.64 27.32
N VAL A 113 -9.45 22.91 27.15
CA VAL A 113 -8.87 23.81 26.13
C VAL A 113 -7.40 24.12 26.42
N VAL A 114 -6.99 24.22 27.69
CA VAL A 114 -5.60 24.42 28.09
C VAL A 114 -4.81 23.13 27.98
N LEU A 115 -5.37 21.97 28.34
CA LEU A 115 -4.72 20.67 28.11
C LEU A 115 -4.57 20.40 26.62
N VAL A 116 -5.61 20.63 25.83
CA VAL A 116 -5.56 20.58 24.36
C VAL A 116 -4.53 21.59 23.86
N GLY A 117 -4.56 22.85 24.28
CA GLY A 117 -3.59 23.87 23.86
C GLY A 117 -2.13 23.57 24.23
N VAL A 118 -1.89 22.97 25.39
CA VAL A 118 -0.56 22.55 25.86
C VAL A 118 -0.10 21.27 25.12
N PHE A 119 -0.99 20.31 24.86
CA PHE A 119 -0.69 19.16 24.00
C PHE A 119 -0.50 19.54 22.52
N TYR A 120 -1.13 20.63 22.07
CA TYR A 120 -0.98 21.16 20.72
C TYR A 120 0.26 22.06 20.55
N SER A 121 0.91 22.47 21.64
CA SER A 121 2.06 23.41 21.61
C SER A 121 3.41 22.79 21.89
N GLU A 122 3.51 21.47 22.10
CA GLU A 122 4.80 20.83 21.89
C GLU A 122 5.21 21.11 20.44
N PRO A 123 6.39 21.71 20.20
CA PRO A 123 6.89 21.87 18.85
C PRO A 123 7.03 20.46 18.30
N SER A 124 6.05 20.05 17.49
CA SER A 124 6.12 18.79 16.77
C SER A 124 7.46 18.84 16.07
N GLN A 125 8.42 18.04 16.51
CA GLN A 125 9.67 17.88 15.79
C GLN A 125 9.29 17.73 14.33
N ALA A 126 9.78 18.64 13.48
CA ALA A 126 9.47 18.60 12.07
C ALA A 126 9.76 17.18 11.59
N TRP A 127 8.70 16.47 11.21
CA TRP A 127 8.83 15.14 10.65
C TRP A 127 9.39 15.29 9.24
N SER A 128 10.27 14.38 8.85
CA SER A 128 10.74 14.27 7.49
C SER A 128 10.75 12.79 7.07
N LEU A 129 10.64 12.55 5.77
CA LEU A 129 10.63 11.20 5.23
C LEU A 129 11.97 10.47 5.48
N GLU A 130 13.08 11.22 5.57
CA GLU A 130 14.41 10.70 5.92
C GLU A 130 14.44 10.09 7.31
N GLN A 131 13.74 10.69 8.28
CA GLN A 131 13.62 10.12 9.63
C GLN A 131 12.88 8.77 9.60
N SER A 132 11.85 8.64 8.75
CA SER A 132 11.15 7.37 8.53
C SER A 132 12.02 6.34 7.82
N ILE A 133 12.83 6.77 6.84
CA ILE A 133 13.80 5.92 6.15
C ILE A 133 14.83 5.36 7.16
N GLU A 134 15.39 6.21 8.00
CA GLU A 134 16.35 5.80 9.04
C GLU A 134 15.72 4.83 10.04
N ALA A 135 14.52 5.15 10.55
CA ALA A 135 13.84 4.32 11.55
C ALA A 135 13.50 2.91 11.05
N VAL A 136 13.30 2.73 9.74
CA VAL A 136 12.92 1.44 9.16
C VAL A 136 14.12 0.60 8.70
N GLN A 137 15.32 1.19 8.54
CA GLN A 137 16.51 0.47 8.07
C GLN A 137 16.90 -0.71 8.96
N GLU A 138 16.65 -0.62 10.27
CA GLU A 138 16.98 -1.68 11.23
C GLU A 138 15.95 -2.82 11.26
N LYS A 139 14.81 -2.66 10.58
CA LYS A 139 13.71 -3.63 10.60
C LYS A 139 13.93 -4.73 9.56
N ARG A 140 13.52 -5.96 9.90
CA ARG A 140 13.72 -7.16 9.06
C ARG A 140 12.46 -7.64 8.38
N GLY A 141 11.30 -7.17 8.82
CA GLY A 141 10.05 -7.46 8.17
C GLY A 141 8.94 -6.53 8.61
N VAL A 142 7.76 -6.77 8.08
CA VAL A 142 6.55 -6.04 8.38
C VAL A 142 5.36 -6.99 8.37
N HIS A 143 4.43 -6.72 9.26
CA HIS A 143 3.12 -7.35 9.32
C HIS A 143 2.05 -6.29 9.03
N PHE A 144 1.12 -6.62 8.15
CA PHE A 144 -0.04 -5.83 7.82
C PHE A 144 -1.32 -6.56 8.25
N ALA A 145 -2.25 -5.80 8.80
CA ALA A 145 -3.64 -6.21 9.00
C ALA A 145 -4.57 -5.18 8.35
N GLY A 146 -5.52 -5.65 7.56
CA GLY A 146 -6.52 -4.81 6.88
C GLY A 146 -7.16 -5.56 5.71
N SER A 147 -7.53 -4.87 4.64
CA SER A 147 -8.23 -5.48 3.49
C SER A 147 -7.61 -5.17 2.13
N LEU A 148 -7.88 -6.04 1.16
CA LEU A 148 -7.49 -5.85 -0.24
C LEU A 148 -8.54 -6.43 -1.18
N THR A 149 -8.46 -6.04 -2.46
CA THR A 149 -9.36 -6.54 -3.49
C THR A 149 -8.79 -7.80 -4.16
N ILE A 150 -9.45 -8.96 -3.96
CA ILE A 150 -9.18 -10.23 -4.66
C ILE A 150 -10.36 -10.52 -5.57
N GLU A 151 -10.11 -10.69 -6.87
CA GLU A 151 -11.14 -11.04 -7.87
C GLU A 151 -12.36 -10.09 -7.83
N GLY A 152 -12.10 -8.79 -7.62
CA GLY A 152 -13.14 -7.75 -7.54
C GLY A 152 -13.86 -7.67 -6.19
N SER A 153 -13.60 -8.59 -5.27
CA SER A 153 -14.18 -8.59 -3.92
C SER A 153 -13.18 -8.09 -2.89
N ARG A 154 -13.64 -7.22 -1.98
CA ARG A 154 -12.82 -6.78 -0.85
C ARG A 154 -12.86 -7.84 0.24
N VAL A 155 -11.69 -8.26 0.71
CA VAL A 155 -11.54 -9.28 1.77
C VAL A 155 -10.56 -8.79 2.83
N GLU A 156 -10.85 -9.11 4.09
CA GLU A 156 -9.90 -8.91 5.18
C GLU A 156 -8.71 -9.88 5.05
N CYS A 157 -7.54 -9.45 5.48
CA CYS A 157 -6.30 -10.19 5.30
C CYS A 157 -5.25 -9.85 6.35
N GLN A 158 -4.31 -10.78 6.48
CA GLN A 158 -3.08 -10.64 7.23
C GLN A 158 -1.93 -10.90 6.27
N MET A 159 -0.92 -10.03 6.26
CA MET A 159 0.23 -10.18 5.37
C MET A 159 1.53 -9.96 6.13
N TRP A 160 2.45 -10.91 6.03
CA TRP A 160 3.81 -10.83 6.55
C TRP A 160 4.77 -10.73 5.38
N VAL A 161 5.75 -9.85 5.50
CA VAL A 161 6.80 -9.66 4.50
C VAL A 161 8.13 -9.60 5.23
N ARG A 162 9.12 -10.33 4.71
CA ARG A 162 10.51 -10.32 5.20
C ARG A 162 11.42 -9.76 4.13
N GLY A 163 12.25 -8.79 4.50
CA GLY A 163 13.30 -8.28 3.64
C GLY A 163 14.51 -9.21 3.62
N ARG A 164 15.23 -9.27 2.50
CA ARG A 164 16.50 -10.00 2.42
C ARG A 164 17.55 -9.28 3.28
N GLN A 165 18.43 -10.05 3.91
CA GLN A 165 19.45 -9.49 4.80
C GLN A 165 20.37 -8.53 4.04
N GLY A 166 20.41 -7.26 4.49
CA GLY A 166 21.28 -6.23 3.91
C GLY A 166 20.73 -5.60 2.63
N GLU A 167 19.59 -6.08 2.13
CA GLU A 167 18.92 -5.56 0.95
C GLU A 167 17.55 -5.00 1.32
N SER A 168 17.07 -4.04 0.53
CA SER A 168 15.73 -3.48 0.68
C SER A 168 14.64 -4.35 0.03
N ARG A 169 15.05 -5.39 -0.69
CA ARG A 169 14.17 -6.27 -1.46
C ARG A 169 13.51 -7.31 -0.57
N MET A 170 12.31 -7.71 -0.97
CA MET A 170 11.58 -8.79 -0.33
C MET A 170 12.28 -10.14 -0.57
N GLN A 171 12.37 -10.96 0.47
CA GLN A 171 12.81 -12.34 0.40
C GLN A 171 11.60 -13.29 0.39
N ASP A 172 10.71 -13.10 1.36
CA ASP A 172 9.53 -13.95 1.56
C ASP A 172 8.32 -13.09 1.88
N MET A 173 7.16 -13.63 1.53
CA MET A 173 5.86 -13.06 1.85
C MET A 173 4.89 -14.18 2.18
N LEU A 174 3.98 -13.93 3.11
CA LEU A 174 2.81 -14.74 3.34
C LEU A 174 1.60 -13.82 3.49
N LEU A 175 0.54 -14.08 2.74
CA LEU A 175 -0.73 -13.42 2.84
C LEU A 175 -1.81 -14.47 3.07
N ARG A 176 -2.66 -14.23 4.07
CA ARG A 176 -3.84 -15.03 4.39
C ARG A 176 -5.06 -14.13 4.38
N ALA A 177 -6.00 -14.40 3.50
CA ALA A 177 -7.27 -13.70 3.43
C ALA A 177 -8.38 -14.47 4.15
N GLU A 178 -9.41 -13.77 4.60
CA GLU A 178 -10.56 -14.33 5.32
C GLU A 178 -11.31 -15.40 4.51
N ASN A 179 -11.37 -15.24 3.18
CA ASN A 179 -11.98 -16.22 2.28
C ASN A 179 -11.14 -17.50 2.08
N GLY A 180 -10.05 -17.66 2.84
CA GLY A 180 -9.13 -18.79 2.78
C GLY A 180 -8.06 -18.68 1.68
N THR A 181 -8.08 -17.63 0.87
CA THR A 181 -7.02 -17.39 -0.13
C THR A 181 -5.68 -17.24 0.58
N THR A 182 -4.68 -17.99 0.12
CA THR A 182 -3.32 -17.93 0.64
C THR A 182 -2.35 -17.64 -0.49
N VAL A 183 -1.57 -16.57 -0.36
CA VAL A 183 -0.52 -16.20 -1.31
C VAL A 183 0.81 -16.19 -0.58
N TRP A 184 1.84 -16.81 -1.12
CA TRP A 184 3.16 -16.76 -0.51
C TRP A 184 4.26 -16.70 -1.54
N VAL A 185 5.37 -16.10 -1.13
CA VAL A 185 6.62 -16.04 -1.89
C VAL A 185 7.66 -16.84 -1.12
N SER A 186 8.30 -17.77 -1.82
CA SER A 186 9.42 -18.56 -1.27
C SER A 186 10.49 -18.70 -2.35
N GLY A 187 11.70 -18.21 -2.03
CA GLY A 187 12.77 -18.09 -3.02
C GLY A 187 12.40 -17.11 -4.14
N ASN A 188 12.51 -17.54 -5.39
CA ASN A 188 12.11 -16.74 -6.56
C ASN A 188 10.71 -17.09 -7.08
N ALA A 189 9.86 -17.76 -6.31
CA ALA A 189 8.56 -18.23 -6.79
C ALA A 189 7.41 -17.66 -5.95
N THR A 190 6.31 -17.38 -6.63
CA THR A 190 5.04 -17.00 -6.02
C THR A 190 4.05 -18.13 -6.17
N TYR A 191 3.31 -18.38 -5.10
CA TYR A 191 2.29 -19.41 -5.05
C TYR A 191 0.98 -18.80 -4.59
N VAL A 192 -0.11 -19.21 -5.23
CA VAL A 192 -1.46 -18.71 -4.97
C VAL A 192 -2.41 -19.91 -4.83
N TYR A 193 -3.01 -20.04 -3.66
CA TYR A 193 -4.05 -21.01 -3.35
C TYR A 193 -5.38 -20.28 -3.16
N ILE A 194 -6.40 -20.60 -3.97
CA ILE A 194 -7.74 -20.00 -3.90
C ILE A 194 -8.77 -21.13 -3.67
N PRO A 195 -9.29 -21.26 -2.44
CA PRO A 195 -10.38 -22.19 -2.17
C PRO A 195 -11.64 -21.89 -2.98
N PRO A 196 -12.49 -22.89 -3.25
CA PRO A 196 -12.36 -24.30 -2.83
C PRO A 196 -11.53 -25.15 -3.80
N GLU A 197 -10.94 -24.58 -4.86
CA GLU A 197 -10.18 -25.38 -5.83
C GLU A 197 -8.94 -25.99 -5.15
N PRO A 198 -8.69 -27.32 -5.25
CA PRO A 198 -7.51 -27.95 -4.66
C PRO A 198 -6.29 -27.72 -5.57
N VAL A 199 -6.04 -26.47 -5.97
CA VAL A 199 -4.98 -26.10 -6.90
C VAL A 199 -4.18 -24.94 -6.35
N VAL A 200 -2.86 -25.10 -6.37
CA VAL A 200 -1.89 -24.01 -6.16
C VAL A 200 -1.36 -23.57 -7.51
N TYR A 201 -1.64 -22.33 -7.85
CA TYR A 201 -1.05 -21.68 -9.00
C TYR A 201 0.36 -21.20 -8.66
N LYS A 202 1.34 -21.56 -9.50
CA LYS A 202 2.74 -21.23 -9.34
C LYS A 202 3.20 -20.28 -10.43
N ASP A 203 3.74 -19.14 -10.02
CA ASP A 203 4.60 -18.30 -10.84
C ASP A 203 6.05 -18.60 -10.46
N ASP A 204 6.91 -18.85 -11.44
CA ASP A 204 8.35 -19.04 -11.19
C ASP A 204 9.08 -17.70 -11.00
N ALA A 205 8.36 -16.64 -10.61
CA ALA A 205 8.88 -15.31 -10.30
C ALA A 205 8.19 -14.76 -9.04
N GLN A 206 8.79 -13.75 -8.41
CA GLN A 206 8.14 -12.98 -7.34
C GLN A 206 7.11 -11.99 -7.93
N THR A 207 5.88 -12.46 -8.19
CA THR A 207 4.77 -11.71 -8.80
C THR A 207 3.77 -11.15 -7.78
N ALA A 208 3.87 -11.58 -6.52
CA ALA A 208 3.07 -11.03 -5.41
C ALA A 208 3.92 -10.17 -4.47
N GLY A 209 3.24 -9.33 -3.71
CA GLY A 209 3.83 -8.46 -2.70
C GLY A 209 4.18 -7.08 -3.23
N PHE A 210 5.11 -6.43 -2.55
CA PHE A 210 5.67 -5.16 -2.98
C PHE A 210 7.11 -5.42 -3.41
N THR A 211 7.49 -5.02 -4.64
CA THR A 211 8.88 -5.07 -5.12
C THR A 211 9.85 -4.52 -4.06
N HIS A 212 9.42 -3.44 -3.41
CA HIS A 212 9.96 -2.95 -2.16
C HIS A 212 8.85 -3.01 -1.11
N TRP A 213 8.95 -3.91 -0.13
CA TRP A 213 8.17 -3.78 1.10
C TRP A 213 8.36 -2.36 1.67
N PRO A 214 7.49 -1.83 2.55
CA PRO A 214 7.58 -0.46 3.06
C PRO A 214 8.76 -0.25 4.05
N GLY A 215 9.92 -0.78 3.69
CA GLY A 215 11.22 -0.47 4.24
C GLY A 215 11.87 0.71 3.54
N ALA A 216 13.19 0.84 3.75
CA ALA A 216 13.94 2.04 3.41
C ALA A 216 13.89 2.38 1.90
N ALA A 217 14.11 1.42 1.01
CA ALA A 217 14.13 1.72 -0.43
C ALA A 217 12.76 2.08 -0.98
N PHE A 218 11.67 1.54 -0.44
CA PHE A 218 10.33 1.98 -0.84
C PHE A 218 10.12 3.46 -0.50
N LEU A 219 10.50 3.87 0.72
CA LEU A 219 10.39 5.26 1.13
C LEU A 219 11.34 6.19 0.36
N GLN A 220 12.56 5.74 0.05
CA GLN A 220 13.50 6.46 -0.83
C GLN A 220 12.97 6.59 -2.27
N LEU A 221 12.33 5.53 -2.78
CA LEU A 221 11.68 5.56 -4.08
C LEU A 221 10.55 6.59 -4.08
N LEU A 222 9.66 6.55 -3.08
CA LEU A 222 8.62 7.57 -2.91
C LEU A 222 9.23 8.98 -2.81
N GLN A 223 10.29 9.17 -2.03
CA GLN A 223 10.96 10.46 -1.90
C GLN A 223 11.43 11.01 -3.24
N LYS A 224 11.98 10.14 -4.10
CA LYS A 224 12.64 10.54 -5.35
C LYS A 224 11.66 10.69 -6.53
N ILE A 225 10.66 9.82 -6.63
CA ILE A 225 9.82 9.73 -7.83
C ILE A 225 8.33 9.97 -7.60
N ALA A 226 7.89 10.16 -6.35
CA ALA A 226 6.50 10.50 -6.10
C ALA A 226 6.15 11.86 -6.68
N ARG A 227 4.96 11.92 -7.28
CA ARG A 227 4.32 13.14 -7.77
C ARG A 227 3.30 13.60 -6.75
N ASN A 228 3.04 14.91 -6.73
CA ASN A 228 2.02 15.54 -5.89
C ASN A 228 2.13 15.06 -4.42
N ALA A 229 3.36 14.99 -3.92
CA ALA A 229 3.63 14.58 -2.56
C ALA A 229 3.22 15.71 -1.61
N GLU A 230 2.25 15.42 -0.74
CA GLU A 230 1.73 16.38 0.24
C GLU A 230 1.82 15.77 1.63
N VAL A 231 2.32 16.56 2.58
CA VAL A 231 2.42 16.18 3.99
C VAL A 231 1.43 17.01 4.79
N ASP A 232 0.55 16.31 5.49
CA ASP A 232 -0.43 16.89 6.42
C ASP A 232 -0.33 16.18 7.78
N TYR A 233 -1.11 16.64 8.76
CA TYR A 233 -1.18 16.05 10.08
C TYR A 233 -2.63 15.83 10.49
N ARG A 234 -2.92 14.65 11.01
CA ARG A 234 -4.24 14.28 11.51
C ARG A 234 -4.16 13.87 12.97
N PHE A 235 -5.18 14.19 13.77
CA PHE A 235 -5.32 13.62 15.11
C PHE A 235 -6.11 12.32 15.03
N ASP A 236 -5.51 11.22 15.51
CA ASP A 236 -6.21 9.95 15.70
C ASP A 236 -6.85 9.96 17.10
N LEU A 237 -8.17 10.15 17.13
CA LEU A 237 -8.95 10.22 18.38
C LEU A 237 -8.90 8.90 19.16
N PHE A 238 -8.85 7.76 18.49
CA PHE A 238 -8.86 6.44 19.14
C PHE A 238 -7.52 6.14 19.81
N ALA A 239 -6.42 6.50 19.16
CA ALA A 239 -5.08 6.34 19.71
C ALA A 239 -4.60 7.56 20.53
N ALA A 240 -5.43 8.62 20.62
CA ALA A 240 -5.12 9.89 21.25
C ALA A 240 -3.73 10.45 20.85
N ARG A 241 -3.37 10.32 19.56
CA ARG A 241 -2.07 10.75 19.05
C ARG A 241 -2.18 11.47 17.71
N ARG A 242 -1.23 12.37 17.45
CA ARG A 242 -1.05 12.99 16.13
C ARG A 242 -0.38 11.98 15.19
N LEU A 243 -0.82 11.96 13.95
CA LEU A 243 -0.23 11.20 12.85
C LEU A 243 0.26 12.17 11.80
N VAL A 244 1.33 11.79 11.10
CA VAL A 244 1.77 12.46 9.87
C VAL A 244 1.17 11.74 8.69
N VAL A 245 0.54 12.46 7.77
CA VAL A 245 -0.14 11.89 6.60
C VAL A 245 0.60 12.33 5.36
N LEU A 246 1.20 11.39 4.65
CA LEU A 246 1.82 11.60 3.34
C LEU A 246 0.86 11.09 2.26
N LYS A 247 0.37 12.00 1.41
CA LYS A 247 -0.29 11.65 0.15
C LYS A 247 0.74 11.67 -0.96
N ALA A 248 0.72 10.68 -1.82
CA ALA A 248 1.69 10.56 -2.91
C ALA A 248 1.09 9.83 -4.10
N GLN A 249 1.59 10.13 -5.30
CA GLN A 249 1.24 9.44 -6.54
C GLN A 249 2.51 8.90 -7.20
N LEU A 250 2.42 7.76 -7.88
CA LEU A 250 3.50 7.26 -8.75
C LEU A 250 2.90 6.48 -9.92
N VAL A 251 3.73 6.10 -10.88
CA VAL A 251 3.37 5.13 -11.91
C VAL A 251 4.28 3.94 -11.77
N ASP A 252 3.71 2.75 -11.73
CA ASP A 252 4.46 1.50 -11.84
C ASP A 252 4.09 0.76 -13.13
N VAL A 253 4.64 -0.44 -13.32
CA VAL A 253 4.38 -1.27 -14.50
C VAL A 253 2.91 -1.68 -14.64
N GLY A 254 2.15 -1.67 -13.55
CA GLY A 254 0.70 -1.87 -13.52
C GLY A 254 -0.11 -0.59 -13.74
N GLY A 255 0.54 0.55 -13.97
CA GLY A 255 -0.08 1.83 -14.27
C GLY A 255 -0.04 2.84 -13.11
N PRO A 256 -0.88 3.88 -13.16
CA PRO A 256 -0.97 4.89 -12.11
C PRO A 256 -1.35 4.32 -10.75
N LYS A 257 -0.66 4.76 -9.72
CA LYS A 257 -0.95 4.46 -8.31
C LYS A 257 -1.03 5.74 -7.50
N SER A 258 -1.86 5.71 -6.48
CA SER A 258 -1.88 6.74 -5.45
C SER A 258 -1.90 6.11 -4.06
N PHE A 259 -1.35 6.82 -3.09
CA PHE A 259 -1.14 6.34 -1.73
C PHE A 259 -1.59 7.37 -0.71
N VAL A 260 -2.01 6.86 0.43
CA VAL A 260 -2.08 7.61 1.69
C VAL A 260 -1.30 6.80 2.72
N LEU A 261 -0.19 7.37 3.20
CA LEU A 261 0.69 6.76 4.18
C LEU A 261 0.57 7.54 5.50
N GLU A 262 0.30 6.85 6.59
CA GLU A 262 0.20 7.47 7.92
C GLU A 262 1.35 7.01 8.79
N PHE A 263 2.15 7.95 9.29
CA PHE A 263 3.30 7.70 10.14
C PHE A 263 3.03 8.15 11.58
N ASP A 264 3.55 7.39 12.54
CA ASP A 264 3.59 7.82 13.92
C ASP A 264 4.78 8.79 14.12
N PRO A 265 4.55 10.05 14.53
CA PRO A 265 5.63 11.04 14.63
C PRO A 265 6.66 10.72 15.71
N SER A 266 6.35 9.83 16.66
CA SER A 266 7.26 9.42 17.73
C SER A 266 8.23 8.34 17.24
N SER A 267 7.71 7.22 16.73
CA SER A 267 8.53 6.12 16.20
C SER A 267 9.06 6.37 14.79
N LYS A 268 8.48 7.33 14.07
CA LYS A 268 8.72 7.62 12.63
C LYS A 268 8.30 6.49 11.69
N LEU A 269 7.72 5.41 12.20
CA LEU A 269 7.32 4.25 11.42
C LEU A 269 5.94 4.45 10.79
N LEU A 270 5.74 3.82 9.62
CA LEU A 270 4.44 3.70 8.97
C LEU A 270 3.51 2.88 9.87
N VAL A 271 2.30 3.37 10.13
CA VAL A 271 1.29 2.70 10.96
C VAL A 271 0.01 2.37 10.20
N ARG A 272 -0.29 3.08 9.10
CA ARG A 272 -1.39 2.76 8.17
C ARG A 272 -1.01 3.06 6.73
N LEU A 273 -1.60 2.34 5.80
CA LEU A 273 -1.37 2.49 4.36
C LEU A 273 -2.66 2.26 3.60
N LYS A 274 -2.96 3.12 2.63
CA LYS A 274 -3.98 2.88 1.60
C LYS A 274 -3.37 3.09 0.23
N SER A 275 -3.75 2.26 -0.75
CA SER A 275 -3.36 2.45 -2.14
C SER A 275 -4.52 2.24 -3.11
N TRP A 276 -4.47 2.96 -4.23
CA TRP A 276 -5.41 2.87 -5.34
C TRP A 276 -4.66 2.63 -6.66
N ASN A 277 -5.35 2.03 -7.63
CA ASN A 277 -4.86 1.84 -9.00
C ASN A 277 -5.28 3.00 -9.92
N ASN A 278 -5.23 4.23 -9.41
CA ASN A 278 -5.50 5.47 -10.11
C ASN A 278 -4.80 6.64 -9.40
N TYR A 279 -4.73 7.81 -10.03
CA TYR A 279 -4.11 8.99 -9.43
C TYR A 279 -5.02 9.77 -8.49
N ASP A 280 -6.33 9.70 -8.69
CA ASP A 280 -7.32 10.59 -8.08
C ASP A 280 -7.94 10.03 -6.79
N TRP A 281 -7.41 8.90 -6.28
CA TRP A 281 -7.93 8.20 -5.11
C TRP A 281 -9.41 7.80 -5.27
N SER A 282 -9.86 7.61 -6.51
CA SER A 282 -11.25 7.31 -6.83
C SER A 282 -11.62 5.88 -6.46
N GLY A 283 -12.80 5.72 -5.86
CA GLY A 283 -13.34 4.43 -5.45
C GLY A 283 -12.69 3.86 -4.17
N PRO A 284 -13.04 2.63 -3.79
CA PRO A 284 -12.41 1.96 -2.65
C PRO A 284 -10.93 1.67 -2.93
N PRO A 285 -10.05 1.76 -1.91
CA PRO A 285 -8.64 1.41 -2.09
C PRO A 285 -8.50 -0.07 -2.44
N THR A 286 -7.59 -0.37 -3.36
CA THR A 286 -7.27 -1.74 -3.79
C THR A 286 -6.51 -2.52 -2.72
N PHE A 287 -5.82 -1.80 -1.83
CA PHE A 287 -5.18 -2.33 -0.65
C PHE A 287 -5.25 -1.30 0.49
N GLN A 288 -5.57 -1.76 1.69
CA GLN A 288 -5.64 -0.98 2.91
C GLN A 288 -5.07 -1.79 4.06
N ALA A 289 -4.05 -1.25 4.72
CA ALA A 289 -3.56 -1.72 5.99
C ALA A 289 -4.00 -0.75 7.10
N ASP A 290 -4.90 -1.24 7.95
CA ASP A 290 -5.39 -0.52 9.14
C ASP A 290 -4.39 -0.57 10.29
N SER A 291 -3.49 -1.55 10.25
CA SER A 291 -2.33 -1.66 11.12
C SER A 291 -1.10 -2.14 10.34
N VAL A 292 0.03 -1.48 10.58
CA VAL A 292 1.36 -1.84 10.09
C VAL A 292 2.27 -2.01 11.31
N THR A 293 2.85 -3.20 11.47
CA THR A 293 3.76 -3.54 12.58
C THR A 293 5.08 -4.01 12.01
N TYR A 294 6.17 -3.31 12.33
CA TYR A 294 7.51 -3.70 11.91
C TYR A 294 8.09 -4.78 12.82
N LEU A 295 8.80 -5.73 12.21
CA LEU A 295 9.38 -6.89 12.88
C LEU A 295 10.90 -6.75 12.92
N ASP A 296 11.48 -6.86 14.11
CA ASP A 296 12.94 -6.93 14.28
C ASP A 296 13.50 -8.28 13.79
N SER A 297 12.65 -9.32 13.82
CA SER A 297 12.94 -10.65 13.27
C SER A 297 11.67 -11.27 12.69
N ALA A 298 11.81 -12.01 11.60
CA ALA A 298 10.72 -12.80 11.01
C ALA A 298 11.22 -14.24 10.78
N PRO A 299 10.96 -15.17 11.71
CA PRO A 299 11.49 -16.54 11.64
C PRO A 299 10.89 -17.32 10.47
N ASP A 300 11.62 -18.32 9.95
CA ASP A 300 11.18 -19.12 8.79
C ASP A 300 9.82 -19.80 9.01
N SER A 301 9.52 -20.20 10.25
CA SER A 301 8.23 -20.82 10.60
C SER A 301 7.02 -19.91 10.33
N LEU A 302 7.21 -18.59 10.28
CA LEU A 302 6.16 -17.63 9.96
C LEU A 302 5.68 -17.76 8.50
N PHE A 303 6.58 -18.17 7.61
CA PHE A 303 6.32 -18.32 6.18
C PHE A 303 6.02 -19.77 5.77
N HIS A 304 5.89 -20.66 6.75
CA HIS A 304 5.44 -22.03 6.49
C HIS A 304 3.95 -22.03 6.14
N VAL A 305 3.60 -22.65 5.02
CA VAL A 305 2.23 -22.77 4.53
C VAL A 305 1.78 -24.21 4.63
N GLU A 306 0.76 -24.44 5.44
CA GLU A 306 0.05 -25.71 5.53
C GLU A 306 -1.14 -25.67 4.57
N LEU A 307 -1.17 -26.61 3.64
CA LEU A 307 -2.25 -26.73 2.65
C LEU A 307 -3.08 -27.99 2.92
N PRO A 308 -4.35 -28.03 2.52
CA PRO A 308 -5.14 -29.26 2.57
C PRO A 308 -4.50 -30.40 1.76
N ASP A 309 -4.79 -31.63 2.17
CA ASP A 309 -4.36 -32.82 1.43
C ASP A 309 -4.93 -32.83 0.00
N GLY A 310 -4.15 -33.35 -0.95
CA GLY A 310 -4.60 -33.55 -2.33
C GLY A 310 -4.51 -32.32 -3.24
N VAL A 311 -3.89 -31.23 -2.77
CA VAL A 311 -3.64 -30.05 -3.61
C VAL A 311 -2.68 -30.37 -4.76
N VAL A 312 -3.01 -29.86 -5.96
CA VAL A 312 -2.21 -30.01 -7.18
C VAL A 312 -1.54 -28.67 -7.53
N TYR A 313 -0.26 -28.71 -7.89
CA TYR A 313 0.44 -27.51 -8.36
C TYR A 313 0.26 -27.36 -9.87
N ARG A 314 -0.05 -26.14 -10.32
CA ARG A 314 -0.15 -25.78 -11.74
C ARG A 314 0.60 -24.50 -12.00
N ASP A 315 1.29 -24.42 -13.13
CA ASP A 315 1.86 -23.16 -13.59
C ASP A 315 0.74 -22.18 -13.94
N ARG A 316 0.85 -20.96 -13.44
CA ARG A 316 -0.10 -19.88 -13.72
C ARG A 316 0.11 -19.33 -15.13
N GLU A 317 -0.96 -19.08 -15.87
CA GLU A 317 -0.83 -18.43 -17.17
C GLU A 317 -0.35 -16.98 -16.99
N VAL A 318 0.57 -16.54 -17.86
CA VAL A 318 1.08 -15.16 -17.84
C VAL A 318 -0.04 -14.23 -18.35
N SER A 319 -0.32 -13.17 -17.60
CA SER A 319 -1.30 -12.17 -17.99
C SER A 319 -0.76 -10.75 -17.80
N VAL A 320 -1.40 -9.79 -18.46
CA VAL A 320 -1.10 -8.36 -18.34
C VAL A 320 -2.37 -7.60 -18.01
N ALA A 321 -2.25 -6.47 -17.32
CA ALA A 321 -3.38 -5.65 -16.91
C ALA A 321 -4.14 -5.09 -18.13
N ALA A 322 -5.48 -5.23 -18.16
CA ALA A 322 -6.29 -4.81 -19.30
C ALA A 322 -6.16 -3.31 -19.60
N GLU A 323 -5.97 -2.50 -18.56
CA GLU A 323 -5.83 -1.05 -18.60
C GLU A 323 -4.58 -0.60 -19.35
N THR A 324 -3.56 -1.47 -19.40
CA THR A 324 -2.27 -1.17 -20.03
C THR A 324 -2.20 -1.61 -21.50
N ILE A 325 -3.16 -2.44 -21.96
CA ILE A 325 -3.18 -3.00 -23.31
C ILE A 325 -3.18 -1.90 -24.38
N GLY A 326 -3.90 -0.79 -24.15
CA GLY A 326 -3.96 0.33 -25.09
C GLY A 326 -2.58 0.88 -25.45
N LEU A 327 -1.67 0.97 -24.48
CA LEU A 327 -0.31 1.48 -24.68
C LEU A 327 0.55 0.51 -25.52
N LEU A 328 0.25 -0.78 -25.47
CA LEU A 328 0.98 -1.79 -26.24
C LEU A 328 0.59 -1.77 -27.72
N THR A 329 -0.53 -1.13 -28.09
CA THR A 329 -1.03 -1.09 -29.48
C THR A 329 -0.37 -0.03 -30.36
N THR A 330 0.47 0.84 -29.80
CA THR A 330 1.10 1.96 -30.53
C THR A 330 1.91 1.44 -31.74
N PRO A 331 1.54 1.80 -32.99
CA PRO A 331 2.19 1.25 -34.18
C PRO A 331 3.67 1.61 -34.34
N SER A 332 4.10 2.74 -33.78
CA SER A 332 5.50 3.20 -33.80
C SER A 332 6.37 2.54 -32.71
N SER A 333 5.77 1.77 -31.81
CA SER A 333 6.47 1.06 -30.74
C SER A 333 6.80 -0.38 -31.15
N GLY A 334 7.84 -0.95 -30.54
CA GLY A 334 8.24 -2.33 -30.69
C GLY A 334 9.23 -2.60 -31.83
N LEU A 335 9.33 -3.87 -32.20
CA LEU A 335 10.11 -4.35 -33.34
C LEU A 335 9.23 -5.17 -34.27
N SER A 336 9.35 -4.90 -35.57
CA SER A 336 8.84 -5.75 -36.65
C SER A 336 10.01 -6.50 -37.27
N LEU A 337 10.01 -7.82 -37.16
CA LEU A 337 11.14 -8.67 -37.56
C LEU A 337 10.63 -9.76 -38.52
N PRO A 338 10.39 -9.44 -39.80
CA PRO A 338 9.87 -10.41 -40.75
C PRO A 338 10.84 -11.57 -40.93
N GLY A 339 10.28 -12.79 -40.92
CA GLY A 339 11.05 -14.04 -41.11
C GLY A 339 11.64 -14.65 -39.84
N LEU A 340 11.50 -14.01 -38.67
CA LEU A 340 11.86 -14.62 -37.38
C LEU A 340 10.67 -15.37 -36.76
N THR A 341 10.96 -16.35 -35.90
CA THR A 341 9.93 -16.94 -35.03
C THR A 341 9.55 -15.99 -33.89
N GLU A 342 8.43 -16.25 -33.21
CA GLU A 342 8.01 -15.44 -32.05
C GLU A 342 9.07 -15.47 -30.93
N GLU A 343 9.76 -16.60 -30.76
CA GLU A 343 10.83 -16.80 -29.77
C GLU A 343 12.08 -15.97 -30.12
N GLU A 344 12.54 -16.03 -31.38
CA GLU A 344 13.70 -15.26 -31.86
C GLU A 344 13.44 -13.75 -31.77
N ALA A 345 12.24 -13.31 -32.17
CA ALA A 345 11.83 -11.91 -32.06
C ALA A 345 11.77 -11.45 -30.59
N SER A 346 11.28 -12.32 -29.68
CA SER A 346 11.20 -12.02 -28.25
C SER A 346 12.57 -11.85 -27.61
N ARG A 347 13.53 -12.71 -27.94
CA ARG A 347 14.92 -12.55 -27.47
C ARG A 347 15.54 -11.25 -28.00
N LYS A 348 15.37 -10.99 -29.29
CA LYS A 348 15.95 -9.80 -29.95
C LYS A 348 15.40 -8.49 -29.40
N ILE A 349 14.10 -8.41 -29.06
CA ILE A 349 13.55 -7.19 -28.47
C ILE A 349 14.02 -6.99 -27.03
N VAL A 350 14.19 -8.07 -26.25
CA VAL A 350 14.74 -8.00 -24.89
C VAL A 350 16.19 -7.50 -24.92
N GLU A 351 17.04 -8.07 -25.79
CA GLU A 351 18.39 -7.56 -26.02
C GLU A 351 18.38 -6.06 -26.38
N GLY A 352 17.46 -5.65 -27.25
CA GLY A 352 17.29 -4.25 -27.64
C GLY A 352 16.92 -3.32 -26.49
N VAL A 353 16.05 -3.75 -25.57
CA VAL A 353 15.65 -2.97 -24.39
C VAL A 353 16.83 -2.75 -23.46
N TYR A 354 17.59 -3.80 -23.14
CA TYR A 354 18.77 -3.65 -22.28
C TYR A 354 19.91 -2.89 -22.95
N THR A 355 20.08 -3.01 -24.27
CA THR A 355 21.04 -2.18 -25.01
C THR A 355 20.68 -0.69 -24.89
N ALA A 356 19.39 -0.36 -25.00
CA ALA A 356 18.92 1.01 -24.81
C ALA A 356 19.10 1.50 -23.37
N GLU A 357 18.84 0.65 -22.38
CA GLU A 357 19.10 0.94 -20.96
C GLU A 357 20.58 1.22 -20.68
N ILE A 358 21.48 0.30 -21.06
CA ILE A 358 22.93 0.40 -20.82
C ILE A 358 23.51 1.65 -21.49
N SER A 359 23.04 2.01 -22.69
CA SER A 359 23.50 3.18 -23.42
C SER A 359 22.84 4.49 -22.97
N GLY A 360 21.85 4.45 -22.07
CA GLY A 360 21.07 5.61 -21.64
C GLY A 360 20.12 6.17 -22.71
N ASP A 361 19.81 5.41 -23.76
CA ASP A 361 18.85 5.76 -24.81
C ASP A 361 17.40 5.58 -24.32
N LEU A 362 16.93 6.56 -23.53
CA LEU A 362 15.57 6.55 -22.98
C LEU A 362 14.50 6.57 -24.08
N ALA A 363 14.79 7.16 -25.25
CA ALA A 363 13.85 7.22 -26.36
C ALA A 363 13.71 5.85 -27.02
N GLY A 364 14.82 5.16 -27.28
CA GLY A 364 14.85 3.78 -27.74
C GLY A 364 14.19 2.83 -26.74
N PHE A 365 14.45 3.01 -25.44
CA PHE A 365 13.82 2.24 -24.38
C PHE A 365 12.29 2.37 -24.43
N ARG A 366 11.75 3.60 -24.44
CA ARG A 366 10.29 3.85 -24.53
C ARG A 366 9.68 3.33 -25.83
N ARG A 367 10.41 3.36 -26.94
CA ARG A 367 9.95 2.77 -28.20
C ARG A 367 9.75 1.27 -28.05
N LEU A 368 10.66 0.56 -27.40
CA LEU A 368 10.61 -0.90 -27.26
C LEU A 368 9.70 -1.36 -26.11
N ALA A 369 9.64 -0.59 -25.03
CA ALA A 369 8.83 -0.82 -23.84
C ALA A 369 7.82 0.34 -23.65
N PRO A 370 6.69 0.34 -24.37
CA PRO A 370 5.80 1.50 -24.46
C PRO A 370 5.15 1.92 -23.14
N LEU A 371 5.04 1.05 -22.13
CA LEU A 371 4.61 1.48 -20.79
C LEU A 371 5.53 2.56 -20.21
N ALA A 372 6.79 2.61 -20.65
CA ALA A 372 7.73 3.61 -20.23
C ALA A 372 7.46 5.03 -20.72
N SER A 373 6.50 5.21 -21.62
CA SER A 373 6.02 6.54 -21.97
C SER A 373 5.27 7.23 -20.83
N LEU A 374 4.82 6.49 -19.81
CA LEU A 374 4.14 7.06 -18.64
C LEU A 374 5.11 7.69 -17.63
N TRP A 375 6.39 7.33 -17.70
CA TRP A 375 7.44 7.83 -16.82
C TRP A 375 8.15 9.02 -17.47
N ASP A 376 8.35 10.07 -16.69
CA ASP A 376 9.32 11.10 -17.07
C ASP A 376 10.76 10.54 -17.02
N ASP A 377 11.71 11.34 -17.48
CA ASP A 377 13.10 10.92 -17.59
C ASP A 377 13.78 10.63 -16.24
N GLU A 378 13.40 11.35 -15.17
CA GLU A 378 13.96 11.13 -13.84
C GLU A 378 13.40 9.85 -13.21
N GLN A 379 12.09 9.65 -13.34
CA GLN A 379 11.42 8.43 -12.91
C GLN A 379 12.00 7.21 -13.62
N LEU A 380 12.10 7.26 -14.96
CA LEU A 380 12.63 6.14 -15.73
C LEU A 380 14.09 5.84 -15.35
N ARG A 381 14.95 6.84 -15.23
CA ARG A 381 16.34 6.61 -14.77
C ARG A 381 16.37 6.01 -13.37
N THR A 382 15.53 6.46 -12.46
CA THR A 382 15.48 5.92 -11.09
C THR A 382 14.99 4.47 -11.07
N LEU A 383 14.01 4.12 -11.91
CA LEU A 383 13.49 2.75 -12.00
C LEU A 383 14.50 1.78 -12.65
N LEU A 384 15.31 2.25 -13.61
CA LEU A 384 16.34 1.45 -14.27
C LEU A 384 17.63 1.35 -13.44
N ALA A 385 17.98 2.38 -12.69
CA ALA A 385 19.25 2.47 -11.98
C ALA A 385 19.16 2.18 -10.47
N GLY A 386 17.95 2.11 -9.92
CA GLY A 386 17.72 2.21 -8.48
C GLY A 386 17.83 3.65 -7.96
N THR A 387 17.60 3.83 -6.66
CA THR A 387 17.62 5.16 -6.02
C THR A 387 19.02 5.77 -5.98
N ASP A 388 20.06 4.96 -5.87
CA ASP A 388 21.48 5.35 -5.75
C ASP A 388 22.34 5.06 -7.00
N GLY A 389 21.76 4.41 -8.01
CA GLY A 389 22.45 4.06 -9.25
C GLY A 389 23.28 2.78 -9.19
N GLN A 390 23.26 2.01 -8.09
CA GLN A 390 24.01 0.75 -8.00
C GLN A 390 23.34 -0.39 -8.75
N GLU A 391 22.02 -0.34 -8.90
CA GLU A 391 21.24 -1.34 -9.63
C GLU A 391 21.24 -1.11 -11.15
N SER A 392 21.98 -0.11 -11.66
CA SER A 392 22.13 0.10 -13.11
C SER A 392 22.72 -1.14 -13.77
N VAL A 393 22.05 -1.62 -14.80
CA VAL A 393 22.58 -2.67 -15.67
C VAL A 393 23.74 -2.12 -16.50
N ILE A 394 24.87 -2.83 -16.49
CA ILE A 394 26.08 -2.48 -17.26
C ILE A 394 26.40 -3.50 -18.36
N GLU A 395 25.85 -4.70 -18.27
CA GLU A 395 26.13 -5.80 -19.20
C GLU A 395 24.94 -6.77 -19.25
N VAL A 396 24.58 -7.21 -20.44
CA VAL A 396 23.73 -8.40 -20.65
C VAL A 396 24.65 -9.60 -20.77
N VAL A 397 24.59 -10.51 -19.80
CA VAL A 397 25.42 -11.72 -19.75
C VAL A 397 24.81 -12.82 -20.61
N GLU A 398 23.50 -13.02 -20.51
CA GLU A 398 22.78 -14.06 -21.24
C GLU A 398 21.33 -13.65 -21.48
N VAL A 399 20.80 -13.88 -22.69
CA VAL A 399 19.36 -13.89 -22.95
C VAL A 399 18.92 -15.33 -23.16
N GLY A 400 18.19 -15.88 -22.20
CA GLY A 400 17.80 -17.28 -22.17
C GLY A 400 16.61 -17.60 -23.07
N GLU A 401 16.29 -18.90 -23.13
CA GLU A 401 15.14 -19.38 -23.92
C GLU A 401 13.80 -18.98 -23.29
N PRO A 402 12.77 -18.65 -24.10
CA PRO A 402 11.42 -18.43 -23.62
C PRO A 402 10.87 -19.59 -22.79
N ARG A 403 10.40 -19.33 -21.57
CA ARG A 403 9.96 -20.39 -20.64
C ARG A 403 8.46 -20.46 -20.40
N ARG A 404 7.79 -19.30 -20.31
CA ARG A 404 6.36 -19.21 -19.97
C ARG A 404 5.59 -18.52 -21.07
N ARG A 405 4.34 -18.93 -21.24
CA ARG A 405 3.41 -18.36 -22.21
C ARG A 405 2.12 -17.95 -21.52
N GLY A 406 1.46 -17.00 -22.14
CA GLY A 406 0.09 -16.66 -21.84
C GLY A 406 -0.54 -15.92 -23.00
N ARG A 407 -1.61 -15.17 -22.75
CA ARG A 407 -2.34 -14.49 -23.81
C ARG A 407 -2.95 -13.18 -23.34
N SER A 408 -3.03 -12.24 -24.27
CA SER A 408 -3.86 -11.04 -24.16
C SER A 408 -4.75 -10.92 -25.40
N SER A 409 -5.55 -9.84 -25.47
CA SER A 409 -6.33 -9.52 -26.66
C SER A 409 -5.48 -9.15 -27.88
N LEU A 410 -4.17 -8.88 -27.72
CA LEU A 410 -3.26 -8.54 -28.82
C LEU A 410 -2.54 -9.75 -29.42
N GLY A 411 -2.51 -10.87 -28.69
CA GLY A 411 -1.78 -12.07 -29.10
C GLY A 411 -1.06 -12.77 -27.94
N PRO A 412 -0.14 -13.69 -28.25
CA PRO A 412 0.68 -14.40 -27.27
C PRO A 412 1.50 -13.47 -26.37
N LEU A 413 1.61 -13.84 -25.10
CA LEU A 413 2.58 -13.32 -24.15
C LEU A 413 3.70 -14.35 -23.96
N ILE A 414 4.95 -13.89 -23.94
CA ILE A 414 6.13 -14.74 -23.79
C ILE A 414 7.03 -14.17 -22.71
N VAL A 415 7.47 -15.00 -21.75
CA VAL A 415 8.45 -14.58 -20.74
C VAL A 415 9.84 -15.05 -21.15
N VAL A 416 10.75 -14.09 -21.27
CA VAL A 416 12.16 -14.29 -21.62
C VAL A 416 13.02 -13.99 -20.39
N PRO A 417 13.78 -14.97 -19.86
CA PRO A 417 14.76 -14.71 -18.82
C PRO A 417 16.02 -14.05 -19.41
N VAL A 418 16.62 -13.15 -18.67
CA VAL A 418 17.86 -12.46 -19.03
C VAL A 418 18.72 -12.28 -17.79
N VAL A 419 19.97 -12.71 -17.89
CA VAL A 419 20.98 -12.51 -16.84
C VAL A 419 21.75 -11.24 -17.17
N VAL A 420 21.77 -10.32 -16.21
CA VAL A 420 22.45 -9.04 -16.33
C VAL A 420 23.45 -8.86 -15.20
N ARG A 421 24.49 -8.06 -15.47
CA ARG A 421 25.41 -7.58 -14.44
C ARG A 421 25.02 -6.16 -14.05
N HIS A 422 24.84 -5.94 -12.76
CA HIS A 422 24.66 -4.60 -12.20
C HIS A 422 26.01 -3.90 -11.99
N LYS A 423 25.98 -2.58 -11.83
CA LYS A 423 27.17 -1.75 -11.61
C LYS A 423 27.97 -2.15 -10.37
N GLU A 424 27.30 -2.65 -9.33
CA GLU A 424 27.94 -3.20 -8.12
C GLU A 424 28.66 -4.54 -8.34
N GLY A 425 28.51 -5.16 -9.51
CA GLY A 425 29.20 -6.39 -9.93
C GLY A 425 28.36 -7.66 -9.78
N SER A 426 27.28 -7.62 -9.01
CA SER A 426 26.32 -8.71 -8.82
C SER A 426 25.61 -9.10 -10.11
N LEU A 427 25.27 -10.39 -10.24
CA LEU A 427 24.45 -10.92 -11.33
C LEU A 427 23.01 -11.09 -10.88
N TYR A 428 22.08 -10.69 -11.75
CA TYR A 428 20.64 -10.84 -11.52
C TYR A 428 19.97 -11.47 -12.75
N GLU A 429 19.07 -12.41 -12.52
CA GLU A 429 18.09 -12.86 -13.50
C GLU A 429 16.88 -11.92 -13.45
N HIS A 430 16.60 -11.27 -14.57
CA HIS A 430 15.35 -10.57 -14.83
C HIS A 430 14.49 -11.47 -15.71
N LYS A 431 13.18 -11.44 -15.52
CA LYS A 431 12.23 -12.11 -16.41
C LYS A 431 11.40 -11.04 -17.08
N ILE A 432 11.35 -11.03 -18.41
CA ILE A 432 10.71 -9.95 -19.18
C ILE A 432 9.52 -10.51 -19.95
N ILE A 433 8.36 -9.89 -19.79
CA ILE A 433 7.17 -10.18 -20.59
C ILE A 433 7.29 -9.46 -21.94
N VAL A 434 7.23 -10.24 -23.02
CA VAL A 434 7.11 -9.76 -24.40
C VAL A 434 5.69 -10.02 -24.88
N GLN A 435 5.05 -8.99 -25.42
CA GLN A 435 3.75 -9.07 -26.09
C GLN A 435 3.95 -9.19 -27.59
N ILE A 436 3.49 -10.30 -28.18
CA ILE A 436 3.38 -10.47 -29.63
C ILE A 436 2.09 -9.84 -30.13
N ARG A 437 2.16 -9.04 -31.20
CA ARG A 437 1.04 -8.37 -31.85
C ARG A 437 0.92 -8.92 -33.27
N HIS A 438 -0.16 -9.65 -33.55
CA HIS A 438 -0.42 -10.15 -34.89
C HIS A 438 -1.04 -9.05 -35.76
N GLY A 439 -0.43 -8.77 -36.91
CA GLY A 439 -0.95 -7.83 -37.90
C GLY A 439 -1.85 -8.51 -38.94
N ALA A 440 -2.15 -7.81 -40.03
CA ALA A 440 -2.80 -8.43 -41.18
C ALA A 440 -1.83 -9.37 -41.90
N GLY A 441 -2.20 -10.65 -42.04
CA GLY A 441 -1.38 -11.66 -42.73
C GLY A 441 -0.49 -12.46 -41.78
N ARG A 442 0.75 -12.75 -42.22
CA ARG A 442 1.75 -13.50 -41.43
C ARG A 442 2.74 -12.59 -40.68
N ASP A 443 2.61 -11.28 -40.83
CA ASP A 443 3.48 -10.33 -40.18
C ASP A 443 3.07 -10.13 -38.73
N PHE A 444 4.04 -10.09 -37.84
CA PHE A 444 3.86 -9.75 -36.44
C PHE A 444 4.91 -8.73 -36.01
N SER A 445 4.58 -8.02 -34.94
CA SER A 445 5.53 -7.19 -34.21
C SER A 445 5.51 -7.59 -32.74
N CYS A 446 6.54 -7.20 -32.00
CA CYS A 446 6.61 -7.44 -30.57
C CYS A 446 6.93 -6.15 -29.82
N VAL A 447 6.47 -6.05 -28.57
CA VAL A 447 6.81 -4.98 -27.62
C VAL A 447 7.17 -5.63 -26.28
N VAL A 448 8.05 -4.98 -25.52
CA VAL A 448 8.27 -5.38 -24.12
C VAL A 448 7.17 -4.76 -23.27
N TYR A 449 6.44 -5.60 -22.55
CA TYR A 449 5.47 -5.14 -21.57
C TYR A 449 6.20 -4.60 -20.34
N GLY A 450 7.14 -5.38 -19.79
CA GLY A 450 7.87 -5.05 -18.58
C GLY A 450 8.38 -6.30 -17.86
N PRO A 451 8.89 -6.15 -16.63
CA PRO A 451 9.33 -7.28 -15.81
C PRO A 451 8.16 -8.19 -15.40
N TYR A 452 8.43 -9.50 -15.38
CA TYR A 452 7.60 -10.55 -14.79
C TYR A 452 8.16 -10.86 -13.39
N GLY A 453 7.65 -10.14 -12.40
CA GLY A 453 8.11 -10.22 -11.02
C GLY A 453 9.41 -9.45 -10.75
N VAL A 454 9.98 -9.66 -9.56
CA VAL A 454 11.18 -8.96 -9.09
C VAL A 454 12.46 -9.62 -9.61
N PRO A 455 13.51 -8.87 -9.99
CA PRO A 455 14.80 -9.46 -10.33
C PRO A 455 15.42 -10.24 -9.16
N TYR A 456 16.04 -11.38 -9.49
CA TYR A 456 16.56 -12.32 -8.49
C TYR A 456 18.07 -12.55 -8.69
N PRO A 457 18.89 -12.52 -7.62
CA PRO A 457 20.33 -12.72 -7.75
C PRO A 457 20.64 -14.13 -8.22
N VAL A 458 21.69 -14.28 -9.03
CA VAL A 458 22.21 -15.56 -9.51
C VAL A 458 23.71 -15.66 -9.24
N GLU A 459 24.21 -16.90 -9.11
CA GLU A 459 25.62 -17.20 -8.80
C GLU A 459 26.55 -17.08 -10.02
#